data_AF-A0A2V7U2Z6-F1
#
_entry.id   AF-A0A2V7U2Z6-F1
#
_cell.length_a   1.000
_cell.length_b   1.000
_cell.length_c   1.000
_cell.angle_alpha   90.00
_cell.angle_beta   90.00
_cell.angle_gamma   90.00
#
_symmetry.space_group_name_H-M   'P 1'
#
loop_
_entity.id
_entity.type
_entity.pdbx_description
1 polymer ?
#
loop_
_entity_poly.entity_id
_entity_poly.type
_entity_poly.pdbx_seq_one_letter_code
_entity_poly.pdbx_strand_id
1 'polypeptide(L)'
;MDPSLIGKPACLALLLLTAGPVARASAADATFPVTIKVDAARPQGELKPIWRFFGADEPNYATMKDGRKLLEELGQLGPHQVYFRAHNLLTSGDGTPALKWGSSNAYTEDAKGNPVYDWRILDRIFDTYRDRGLEPYAQIGFMPQALSAKPEPYQHEWRPGLPYNKVYTGWAHPPKDYGKWAELVFQ
;
A
#
# COMPACT_ATOMS: atom_id res chain seq x y z
N MET A 1 18.70 -85.86 -7.38
CA MET A 1 17.84 -85.07 -8.30
C MET A 1 17.03 -84.17 -7.37
N ASP A 2 17.20 -82.85 -7.28
CA ASP A 2 17.71 -81.83 -8.20
C ASP A 2 18.76 -80.93 -7.48
N PRO A 3 19.96 -80.73 -8.08
CA PRO A 3 21.02 -79.86 -7.61
C PRO A 3 21.06 -78.52 -8.37
N SER A 4 20.61 -77.42 -7.76
CA SER A 4 20.98 -76.06 -8.17
C SER A 4 20.53 -75.09 -7.06
N LEU A 5 21.43 -74.44 -6.32
CA LEU A 5 22.06 -73.20 -6.75
C LEU A 5 23.30 -72.94 -5.90
N ILE A 6 24.43 -72.94 -6.60
CA ILE A 6 25.77 -72.58 -6.13
C ILE A 6 25.77 -71.08 -5.79
N GLY A 7 26.10 -70.75 -4.54
CA GLY A 7 26.39 -69.39 -4.11
C GLY A 7 27.63 -68.85 -4.81
N LYS A 8 27.48 -67.73 -5.53
CA LYS A 8 28.61 -66.95 -6.07
C LYS A 8 28.99 -65.84 -5.08
N PRO A 9 30.28 -65.50 -4.95
CA PRO A 9 30.75 -64.52 -3.98
C PRO A 9 30.34 -63.10 -4.41
N ALA A 10 29.87 -62.30 -3.45
CA ALA A 10 29.55 -60.90 -3.67
C ALA A 10 30.85 -60.08 -3.77
N CYS A 11 31.19 -59.60 -4.97
CA CYS A 11 32.18 -58.54 -5.15
C CYS A 11 31.55 -57.21 -4.71
N LEU A 12 31.98 -56.72 -3.55
CA LEU A 12 31.64 -55.40 -3.05
C LEU A 12 32.45 -54.33 -3.83
N ALA A 13 31.84 -53.74 -4.86
CA ALA A 13 32.41 -52.59 -5.55
C ALA A 13 32.04 -51.31 -4.79
N LEU A 14 33.03 -50.70 -4.14
CA LEU A 14 32.91 -49.42 -3.45
C LEU A 14 32.77 -48.29 -4.49
N LEU A 15 31.55 -47.82 -4.78
CA LEU A 15 31.33 -46.61 -5.55
C LEU A 15 31.59 -45.38 -4.67
N LEU A 16 32.73 -44.74 -4.87
CA LEU A 16 33.02 -43.40 -4.36
C LEU A 16 32.18 -42.38 -5.15
N LEU A 17 31.05 -41.96 -4.58
CA LEU A 17 30.28 -40.80 -5.06
C LEU A 17 30.99 -39.52 -4.63
N THR A 18 31.71 -38.89 -5.56
CA THR A 18 32.22 -37.53 -5.38
C THR A 18 31.06 -36.54 -5.57
N ALA A 19 30.52 -36.05 -4.46
CA ALA A 19 29.55 -34.96 -4.46
C ALA A 19 30.25 -33.64 -4.80
N GLY A 20 30.34 -33.32 -6.09
CA GLY A 20 30.73 -31.99 -6.55
C GLY A 20 29.60 -30.97 -6.32
N PRO A 21 29.91 -29.69 -6.05
CA PRO A 21 28.89 -28.67 -5.84
C PRO A 21 28.11 -28.45 -7.14
N VAL A 22 26.82 -28.77 -7.12
CA VAL A 22 25.89 -28.39 -8.20
C VAL A 22 25.62 -26.90 -8.07
N ALA A 23 26.41 -26.09 -8.76
CA ALA A 23 26.04 -24.71 -9.03
C ALA A 23 24.78 -24.74 -9.93
N ARG A 24 23.62 -24.52 -9.33
CA ARG A 24 22.40 -24.18 -10.09
C ARG A 24 22.61 -22.80 -10.70
N ALA A 25 23.19 -22.76 -11.90
CA ALA A 25 23.03 -21.61 -12.76
C ALA A 25 21.52 -21.42 -12.97
N SER A 26 21.00 -20.26 -12.58
CA SER A 26 19.68 -19.82 -13.02
C SER A 26 19.74 -19.78 -14.53
N ALA A 27 19.00 -20.66 -15.21
CA ALA A 27 18.85 -20.56 -16.66
C ALA A 27 18.28 -19.17 -16.94
N ALA A 28 19.06 -18.32 -17.62
CA ALA A 28 18.51 -17.10 -18.19
C ALA A 28 17.41 -17.55 -19.17
N ASP A 29 16.21 -16.99 -19.05
CA ASP A 29 15.09 -17.34 -19.93
C ASP A 29 15.53 -17.15 -21.39
N ALA A 30 15.48 -18.24 -22.16
CA ALA A 30 15.89 -18.23 -23.55
C ALA A 30 14.97 -17.28 -24.34
N THR A 31 15.58 -16.30 -25.01
CA THR A 31 14.84 -15.38 -25.89
C THR A 31 14.32 -16.15 -27.10
N PHE A 32 13.04 -15.95 -27.47
CA PHE A 32 12.44 -16.52 -28.67
C PHE A 32 11.62 -15.46 -29.43
N PRO A 33 11.46 -15.60 -30.76
CA PRO A 33 10.72 -14.63 -31.55
C PRO A 33 9.22 -14.70 -31.25
N VAL A 34 8.60 -13.53 -31.02
CA VAL A 34 7.15 -13.39 -30.84
C VAL A 34 6.58 -12.61 -32.03
N THR A 35 5.56 -13.16 -32.68
CA THR A 35 4.80 -12.45 -33.74
C THR A 35 3.39 -12.13 -33.23
N ILE A 36 3.02 -10.86 -33.22
CA ILE A 36 1.68 -10.39 -32.84
C ILE A 36 0.94 -9.94 -34.11
N LYS A 37 -0.22 -10.53 -34.39
CA LYS A 37 -1.10 -10.13 -35.50
C LYS A 37 -2.38 -9.52 -34.93
N VAL A 38 -2.74 -8.32 -35.38
CA VAL A 38 -3.93 -7.58 -34.93
C VAL A 38 -4.82 -7.32 -36.14
N ASP A 39 -6.09 -7.71 -36.05
CA ASP A 39 -7.13 -7.40 -37.03
C ASP A 39 -8.09 -6.36 -36.42
N ALA A 40 -7.93 -5.09 -36.81
CA ALA A 40 -8.70 -3.99 -36.27
C ALA A 40 -10.17 -3.98 -36.74
N ALA A 41 -10.54 -4.79 -37.74
CA ALA A 41 -11.92 -4.89 -38.22
C ALA A 41 -12.79 -5.86 -37.37
N ARG A 42 -12.20 -6.55 -36.38
CA ARG A 42 -12.86 -7.56 -35.56
C ARG A 42 -12.94 -7.14 -34.09
N PRO A 43 -13.92 -6.32 -33.68
CA PRO A 43 -14.08 -5.94 -32.28
C PRO A 43 -14.35 -7.17 -31.39
N GLN A 44 -13.74 -7.20 -30.20
CA GLN A 44 -13.88 -8.28 -29.21
C GLN A 44 -14.70 -7.87 -27.97
N GLY A 45 -15.11 -6.61 -27.87
CA GLY A 45 -15.87 -6.07 -26.74
C GLY A 45 -15.28 -4.76 -26.21
N GLU A 46 -15.92 -4.21 -25.18
CA GLU A 46 -15.45 -3.00 -24.50
C GLU A 46 -14.25 -3.32 -23.59
N LEU A 47 -13.17 -2.56 -23.72
CA LEU A 47 -12.06 -2.58 -22.77
C LEU A 47 -12.37 -1.65 -21.59
N LYS A 48 -12.82 -2.21 -20.46
CA LYS A 48 -13.07 -1.44 -19.24
C LYS A 48 -11.74 -0.94 -18.64
N PRO A 49 -11.57 0.38 -18.44
CA PRO A 49 -10.36 0.89 -17.80
C PRO A 49 -10.33 0.52 -16.32
N ILE A 50 -9.33 -0.28 -15.93
CA ILE A 50 -9.10 -0.71 -14.52
C ILE A 50 -7.83 -0.13 -13.91
N TRP A 51 -7.10 0.69 -14.68
CA TRP A 51 -5.76 1.18 -14.33
C TRP A 51 -5.73 2.64 -13.84
N ARG A 52 -6.87 3.34 -13.79
CA ARG A 52 -6.95 4.76 -13.40
C ARG A 52 -7.09 4.96 -11.88
N PHE A 53 -6.24 4.25 -11.13
CA PHE A 53 -6.14 4.36 -9.68
C PHE A 53 -4.72 4.83 -9.33
N PHE A 54 -4.63 6.00 -8.73
CA PHE A 54 -3.37 6.63 -8.35
C PHE A 54 -3.30 6.80 -6.84
N GLY A 55 -2.09 6.97 -6.33
CA GLY A 55 -1.91 7.23 -4.92
C GLY A 55 -0.64 7.99 -4.62
N ALA A 56 -0.65 8.59 -3.44
CA ALA A 56 0.51 9.19 -2.80
C ALA A 56 0.58 8.69 -1.36
N ASP A 57 1.68 9.01 -0.71
CA ASP A 57 1.85 8.67 0.69
C ASP A 57 1.04 9.61 1.57
N GLU A 58 1.31 10.92 1.51
CA GLU A 58 0.73 11.89 2.44
C GLU A 58 -0.37 12.75 1.79
N PRO A 59 -1.49 12.97 2.49
CA PRO A 59 -2.67 13.61 1.90
C PRO A 59 -2.51 15.13 1.83
N ASN A 60 -1.76 15.75 2.74
CA ASN A 60 -1.64 17.20 2.85
C ASN A 60 -0.91 17.84 1.66
N TYR A 61 0.02 17.11 1.01
CA TYR A 61 0.68 17.58 -0.21
C TYR A 61 -0.27 17.81 -1.38
N ALA A 62 -1.45 17.17 -1.39
CA ALA A 62 -2.49 17.43 -2.38
C ALA A 62 -2.84 18.92 -2.48
N THR A 63 -2.88 19.59 -1.34
CA THR A 63 -3.24 21.01 -1.23
C THR A 63 -2.07 21.96 -1.52
N MET A 64 -0.88 21.45 -1.81
CA MET A 64 0.28 22.26 -2.19
C MET A 64 0.32 22.54 -3.70
N LYS A 65 1.16 23.49 -4.12
CA LYS A 65 1.28 23.93 -5.52
C LYS A 65 1.46 22.74 -6.49
N ASP A 66 2.47 21.90 -6.25
CA ASP A 66 2.81 20.83 -7.19
C ASP A 66 1.88 19.62 -7.05
N GLY A 67 1.31 19.39 -5.85
CA GLY A 67 0.25 18.39 -5.67
C GLY A 67 -1.00 18.73 -6.46
N ARG A 68 -1.46 20.00 -6.40
CA ARG A 68 -2.58 20.47 -7.22
C ARG A 68 -2.31 20.34 -8.72
N LYS A 69 -1.08 20.64 -9.17
CA LYS A 69 -0.70 20.49 -10.57
C LYS A 69 -0.77 19.01 -11.01
N LEU A 70 -0.17 18.11 -10.23
CA LEU A 70 -0.19 16.68 -10.53
C LEU A 70 -1.62 16.13 -10.59
N LEU A 71 -2.45 16.49 -9.61
CA LEU A 71 -3.85 16.06 -9.56
C LEU A 71 -4.62 16.55 -10.80
N GLU A 72 -4.41 17.80 -11.22
CA GLU A 72 -5.03 18.34 -12.43
C GLU A 72 -4.62 17.56 -13.70
N GLU A 73 -3.34 17.22 -13.85
CA GLU A 73 -2.85 16.40 -14.96
C GLU A 73 -3.48 14.98 -14.94
N LEU A 74 -3.61 14.36 -13.76
CA LEU A 74 -4.26 13.06 -13.61
C LEU A 74 -5.75 13.12 -13.97
N GLY A 75 -6.46 14.18 -13.55
CA GLY A 75 -7.87 14.38 -13.85
C GLY A 75 -8.17 14.55 -15.34
N GLN A 76 -7.20 14.99 -16.13
CA GLN A 76 -7.34 15.21 -17.57
C GLN A 76 -7.15 13.95 -18.42
N LEU A 77 -6.93 12.77 -17.82
CA LEU A 77 -6.67 11.52 -18.56
C LEU A 77 -7.86 11.00 -19.41
N GLY A 78 -9.03 11.65 -19.38
CA GLY A 78 -10.14 11.39 -20.31
C GLY A 78 -11.48 11.13 -19.62
N PRO A 79 -12.51 10.63 -20.32
CA PRO A 79 -13.89 10.60 -19.82
C PRO A 79 -14.13 9.61 -18.68
N HIS A 80 -13.20 8.68 -18.44
CA HIS A 80 -13.34 7.67 -17.40
C HIS A 80 -12.81 8.17 -16.06
N GLN A 81 -13.53 7.80 -15.00
CA GLN A 81 -13.23 8.18 -13.64
C GLN A 81 -11.78 7.86 -13.24
N VAL A 82 -11.14 8.83 -12.59
CA VAL A 82 -9.82 8.69 -11.98
C VAL A 82 -9.99 8.70 -10.47
N TYR A 83 -9.33 7.76 -9.79
CA TYR A 83 -9.36 7.65 -8.33
C TYR A 83 -8.00 8.02 -7.74
N PHE A 84 -8.00 8.69 -6.60
CA PHE A 84 -6.78 9.05 -5.87
C PHE A 84 -6.86 8.67 -4.40
N ARG A 85 -5.80 8.03 -3.88
CA ARG A 85 -5.73 7.50 -2.52
C ARG A 85 -4.47 7.97 -1.80
N ALA A 86 -4.61 8.46 -0.57
CA ALA A 86 -3.50 8.81 0.31
C ALA A 86 -3.70 8.24 1.73
N HIS A 87 -2.63 8.17 2.52
CA HIS A 87 -2.67 7.75 3.92
C HIS A 87 -3.10 8.87 4.86
N ASN A 88 -3.18 8.60 6.18
CA ASN A 88 -3.26 9.63 7.22
C ASN A 88 -4.48 10.57 7.17
N LEU A 89 -5.63 10.09 6.69
CA LEU A 89 -6.87 10.87 6.65
C LEU A 89 -7.48 11.10 8.03
N LEU A 90 -7.13 10.31 9.05
CA LEU A 90 -7.68 10.41 10.42
C LEU A 90 -6.63 10.66 11.52
N THR A 91 -5.35 10.86 11.18
CA THR A 91 -4.33 11.18 12.17
C THR A 91 -4.48 12.62 12.71
N SER A 92 -4.14 12.79 13.98
CA SER A 92 -4.16 14.09 14.68
C SER A 92 -2.97 14.97 14.24
N GLY A 93 -3.17 16.29 14.21
CA GLY A 93 -2.14 17.24 13.83
C GLY A 93 -2.74 18.57 13.35
N ASP A 94 -1.97 19.36 12.62
CA ASP A 94 -2.37 20.68 12.12
C ASP A 94 -2.52 20.73 10.59
N GLY A 95 -2.31 19.59 9.93
CA GLY A 95 -2.30 19.48 8.47
C GLY A 95 -1.00 19.95 7.81
N THR A 96 0.07 20.20 8.55
CA THR A 96 1.41 20.45 8.01
C THR A 96 1.92 19.17 7.35
N PRO A 97 2.29 19.21 6.05
CA PRO A 97 2.81 18.04 5.35
C PRO A 97 4.24 17.72 5.81
N ALA A 98 4.57 16.42 5.91
CA ALA A 98 5.92 15.94 6.14
C ALA A 98 6.11 14.58 5.44
N LEU A 99 7.34 14.17 5.19
CA LEU A 99 7.59 12.87 4.55
C LEU A 99 7.17 11.72 5.47
N LYS A 100 6.44 10.75 4.92
CA LYS A 100 5.77 9.63 5.60
C LYS A 100 4.73 10.05 6.64
N TRP A 101 4.27 11.31 6.64
CA TRP A 101 3.31 11.82 7.62
C TRP A 101 2.29 12.81 7.04
N GLY A 102 1.04 12.67 7.47
CA GLY A 102 -0.01 13.65 7.26
C GLY A 102 -0.93 13.73 8.45
N SER A 103 -1.86 14.68 8.43
CA SER A 103 -2.91 14.80 9.43
C SER A 103 -4.10 15.62 8.93
N SER A 104 -5.28 15.31 9.46
CA SER A 104 -6.51 16.07 9.25
C SER A 104 -7.08 16.63 10.55
N ASN A 105 -6.69 16.05 11.69
CA ASN A 105 -7.27 16.35 12.99
C ASN A 105 -8.79 16.11 13.07
N ALA A 106 -9.31 15.19 12.26
CA ALA A 106 -10.73 14.85 12.21
C ALA A 106 -11.36 14.50 13.56
N TYR A 107 -10.57 13.98 14.51
CA TYR A 107 -11.04 13.58 15.84
C TYR A 107 -10.14 14.12 16.94
N THR A 108 -10.76 14.76 17.92
CA THR A 108 -10.17 15.12 19.22
C THR A 108 -11.16 14.84 20.35
N GLU A 109 -10.74 15.01 21.61
CA GLU A 109 -11.63 14.92 22.77
C GLU A 109 -11.55 16.22 23.57
N ASP A 110 -12.69 16.69 24.08
CA ASP A 110 -12.74 17.84 25.00
C ASP A 110 -12.18 17.48 26.39
N ALA A 111 -12.13 18.43 27.32
CA ALA A 111 -11.62 18.22 28.67
C ALA A 111 -12.42 17.18 29.50
N LYS A 112 -13.65 16.83 29.07
CA LYS A 112 -14.49 15.80 29.68
C LYS A 112 -14.41 14.46 28.95
N GLY A 113 -13.62 14.37 27.88
CA GLY A 113 -13.48 13.17 27.06
C GLY A 113 -14.60 12.99 26.02
N ASN A 114 -15.40 14.02 25.74
CA ASN A 114 -16.42 13.96 24.68
C ASN A 114 -15.75 14.11 23.31
N PRO A 115 -16.19 13.38 22.28
CA PRO A 115 -15.63 13.50 20.95
C PRO A 115 -15.92 14.87 20.33
N VAL A 116 -14.93 15.43 19.65
CA VAL A 116 -15.03 16.67 18.86
C VAL A 116 -14.53 16.36 17.45
N TYR A 117 -15.40 16.58 16.46
CA TYR A 117 -15.13 16.31 15.05
C TYR A 117 -14.85 17.61 14.29
N ASP A 118 -13.79 17.62 13.49
CA ASP A 118 -13.40 18.77 12.67
C ASP A 118 -12.95 18.32 11.27
N TRP A 119 -13.83 18.47 10.30
CA TRP A 119 -13.62 17.98 8.94
C TRP A 119 -12.88 18.97 8.03
N ARG A 120 -12.59 20.20 8.49
CA ARG A 120 -12.12 21.29 7.62
C ARG A 120 -10.88 20.94 6.79
N ILE A 121 -9.91 20.24 7.38
CA ILE A 121 -8.68 19.86 6.66
C ILE A 121 -8.97 18.71 5.68
N LEU A 122 -9.78 17.73 6.09
CA LEU A 122 -10.15 16.59 5.24
C LEU A 122 -11.01 17.05 4.05
N ASP A 123 -12.00 17.90 4.29
CA ASP A 123 -12.83 18.52 3.26
C ASP A 123 -11.96 19.24 2.25
N ARG A 124 -11.03 20.09 2.71
CA ARG A 124 -10.10 20.78 1.80
C ARG A 124 -9.26 19.83 0.95
N ILE A 125 -8.86 18.68 1.49
CA ILE A 125 -8.11 17.65 0.73
C ILE A 125 -9.01 17.03 -0.34
N PHE A 126 -10.24 16.64 0.00
CA PHE A 126 -11.17 16.02 -0.94
C PHE A 126 -11.70 17.01 -1.97
N ASP A 127 -12.04 18.24 -1.59
CA ASP A 127 -12.38 19.33 -2.52
C ASP A 127 -11.26 19.53 -3.54
N THR A 128 -10.00 19.51 -3.08
CA THR A 128 -8.84 19.60 -3.99
C THR A 128 -8.82 18.49 -5.04
N TYR A 129 -9.25 17.27 -4.68
CA TYR A 129 -9.41 16.13 -5.62
C TYR A 129 -10.60 16.34 -6.56
N ARG A 130 -11.77 16.67 -6.01
CA ARG A 130 -13.02 16.82 -6.76
C ARG A 130 -12.94 17.94 -7.79
N ASP A 131 -12.39 19.09 -7.39
CA ASP A 131 -12.17 20.26 -8.26
C ASP A 131 -11.27 19.96 -9.46
N ARG A 132 -10.51 18.85 -9.40
CA ARG A 132 -9.59 18.40 -10.44
C ARG A 132 -10.07 17.14 -11.15
N GLY A 133 -11.33 16.74 -10.96
CA GLY A 133 -11.92 15.60 -11.68
C GLY A 133 -11.54 14.22 -11.14
N LEU A 134 -11.01 14.13 -9.91
CA LEU A 134 -10.70 12.86 -9.26
C LEU A 134 -11.79 12.47 -8.26
N GLU A 135 -12.02 11.17 -8.08
CA GLU A 135 -12.75 10.65 -6.92
C GLU A 135 -11.77 10.33 -5.80
N PRO A 136 -12.09 10.73 -4.55
CA PRO A 136 -11.40 10.23 -3.39
C PRO A 136 -11.58 8.71 -3.28
N TYR A 137 -10.48 7.98 -3.23
CA TYR A 137 -10.46 6.59 -2.76
C TYR A 137 -9.96 6.61 -1.31
N ALA A 138 -10.91 6.78 -0.39
CA ALA A 138 -10.63 7.06 1.01
C ALA A 138 -9.96 5.88 1.72
N GLN A 139 -8.89 6.17 2.47
CA GLN A 139 -8.38 5.27 3.50
C GLN A 139 -8.90 5.72 4.86
N ILE A 140 -9.68 4.87 5.51
CA ILE A 140 -10.09 5.09 6.90
C ILE A 140 -8.89 4.77 7.81
N GLY A 141 -8.21 5.82 8.27
CA GLY A 141 -7.05 5.73 9.16
C GLY A 141 -6.01 6.84 8.93
N PHE A 142 -4.93 6.88 9.70
CA PHE A 142 -4.65 6.01 10.83
C PHE A 142 -5.24 6.54 12.14
N MET A 143 -4.84 6.01 13.29
CA MET A 143 -5.50 6.26 14.56
C MET A 143 -5.32 7.71 15.04
N PRO A 144 -6.40 8.46 15.36
CA PRO A 144 -6.29 9.73 16.06
C PRO A 144 -5.56 9.58 17.40
N GLN A 145 -4.74 10.56 17.78
CA GLN A 145 -3.92 10.49 19.00
C GLN A 145 -4.79 10.31 20.25
N ALA A 146 -5.88 11.07 20.35
CA ALA A 146 -6.80 10.98 21.48
C ALA A 146 -7.44 9.59 21.61
N LEU A 147 -7.59 8.85 20.51
CA LEU A 147 -8.26 7.56 20.49
C LEU A 147 -7.29 6.36 20.49
N SER A 148 -5.99 6.57 20.32
CA SER A 148 -5.00 5.49 20.31
C SER A 148 -4.85 4.83 21.70
N ALA A 149 -4.74 3.49 21.71
CA ALA A 149 -4.45 2.71 22.92
C ALA A 149 -3.03 2.95 23.47
N LYS A 150 -2.11 3.42 22.63
CA LYS A 150 -0.74 3.77 23.02
C LYS A 150 -0.29 4.99 22.21
N PRO A 151 -0.69 6.21 22.62
CA PRO A 151 -0.50 7.41 21.79
C PRO A 151 0.94 7.91 21.73
N GLU A 152 1.76 7.64 22.75
CA GLU A 152 3.10 8.24 22.84
C GLU A 152 4.25 7.26 22.54
N PRO A 153 5.27 7.70 21.76
CA PRO A 153 5.31 8.94 20.96
C PRO A 153 4.29 8.91 19.82
N TYR A 154 3.69 10.04 19.43
CA TYR A 154 2.65 10.06 18.38
C TYR A 154 3.20 10.24 16.96
N GLN A 155 3.60 11.46 16.59
CA GLN A 155 4.19 11.73 15.28
C GLN A 155 5.64 11.24 15.24
N HIS A 156 6.01 10.59 14.14
CA HIS A 156 7.38 10.14 13.90
C HIS A 156 8.14 11.14 13.00
N GLU A 157 9.46 11.01 12.97
CA GLU A 157 10.32 11.65 11.97
C GLU A 157 10.74 10.61 10.92
N TRP A 158 10.78 11.01 9.65
CA TRP A 158 11.33 10.18 8.59
C TRP A 158 12.34 10.94 7.73
N ARG A 159 13.42 10.25 7.36
CA ARG A 159 14.38 10.66 6.35
C ARG A 159 15.08 9.44 5.75
N PRO A 160 15.63 9.53 4.52
CA PRO A 160 16.41 8.46 3.93
C PRO A 160 17.50 7.95 4.88
N GLY A 161 17.63 6.62 5.00
CA GLY A 161 18.61 5.98 5.86
C GLY A 161 18.14 5.68 7.30
N LEU A 162 16.96 6.15 7.73
CA LEU A 162 16.38 5.72 9.00
C LEU A 162 15.78 4.30 8.90
N PRO A 163 15.86 3.48 9.97
CA PRO A 163 15.19 2.20 10.02
C PRO A 163 13.67 2.36 9.83
N TYR A 164 13.09 1.62 8.91
CA TYR A 164 11.67 1.79 8.55
C TYR A 164 10.72 1.56 9.73
N ASN A 165 11.09 0.67 10.66
CA ASN A 165 10.27 0.40 11.86
C ASN A 165 10.10 1.61 12.79
N LYS A 166 10.88 2.69 12.61
CA LYS A 166 10.73 3.94 13.35
C LYS A 166 9.48 4.73 12.98
N VAL A 167 8.82 4.41 11.86
CA VAL A 167 7.56 5.07 11.49
C VAL A 167 6.39 4.59 12.34
N TYR A 168 6.44 3.37 12.89
CA TYR A 168 5.35 2.82 13.69
C TYR A 168 5.39 3.38 15.12
N THR A 169 4.56 4.39 15.35
CA THR A 169 4.40 5.11 16.61
C THR A 169 2.92 5.11 17.01
N GLY A 170 2.46 6.08 17.80
CA GLY A 170 1.13 6.07 18.40
C GLY A 170 -0.05 5.98 17.45
N TRP A 171 0.10 6.40 16.20
CA TRP A 171 -0.92 6.30 15.15
C TRP A 171 -1.19 4.87 14.66
N ALA A 172 -0.26 3.93 14.89
CA ALA A 172 -0.32 2.57 14.39
C ALA A 172 -0.97 1.57 15.38
N HIS A 173 -1.47 2.08 16.50
CA HIS A 173 -2.12 1.28 17.54
C HIS A 173 -3.65 1.24 17.36
N PRO A 174 -4.33 0.17 17.84
CA PRO A 174 -5.78 0.09 17.80
C PRO A 174 -6.44 1.19 18.67
N PRO A 175 -7.76 1.42 18.50
CA PRO A 175 -8.45 2.38 19.33
C PRO A 175 -8.55 1.86 20.77
N LYS A 176 -8.45 2.78 21.75
CA LYS A 176 -8.72 2.51 23.17
C LYS A 176 -10.21 2.30 23.44
N ASP A 177 -11.07 2.78 22.53
CA ASP A 177 -12.53 2.65 22.58
C ASP A 177 -13.08 2.40 21.17
N TYR A 178 -13.58 1.19 20.93
CA TYR A 178 -14.13 0.79 19.63
C TYR A 178 -15.48 1.44 19.31
N GLY A 179 -16.26 1.84 20.31
CA GLY A 179 -17.52 2.55 20.12
C GLY A 179 -17.27 3.95 19.57
N LYS A 180 -16.33 4.68 20.18
CA LYS A 180 -15.88 5.98 19.67
C LYS A 180 -15.24 5.90 18.29
N TRP A 181 -14.49 4.83 18.01
CA TRP A 181 -13.94 4.57 16.67
C TRP A 181 -15.04 4.34 15.63
N ALA A 182 -16.03 3.49 15.95
CA ALA A 182 -17.15 3.23 15.05
C ALA A 182 -17.95 4.51 14.76
N GLU A 183 -18.19 5.33 15.79
CA GLU A 183 -18.86 6.63 15.62
C GLU A 183 -18.04 7.57 14.72
N LEU A 184 -16.72 7.68 14.92
CA LEU A 184 -15.87 8.48 14.04
C LEU A 184 -15.95 8.05 12.57
N VAL A 185 -16.03 6.75 12.30
CA VAL A 185 -16.13 6.24 10.92
C VAL A 185 -17.52 6.47 10.32
N PHE A 186 -18.55 6.59 11.16
CA PHE A 186 -19.93 6.83 10.73
C PHE A 186 -20.20 8.29 10.36
N GLN A 187 -19.59 9.24 11.08
CA GLN A 187 -19.69 10.68 10.81
C GLN A 187 -19.19 11.04 9.40
#